data_AF-H3H9K1-F1
#
_entry.id   AF-H3H9K1-F1
#
_cell.length_a   1.000
_cell.length_b   1.000
_cell.length_c   1.000
_cell.angle_alpha   90.00
_cell.angle_beta   90.00
_cell.angle_gamma   90.00
#
_symmetry.space_group_name_H-M   'P 1'
#
loop_
_entity.id
_entity.type
_entity.pdbx_description
1 polymer ?
#
loop_
_entity_poly.entity_id
_entity_poly.type
_entity_poly.pdbx_seq_one_letter_code
_entity_poly.pdbx_strand_id
1 'polypeptide(L)'
;MQIEASEGILQTGFSNSFLGTFVFGCVVVASLALNALLIVIIADYYGRFDPPLFDASEDNAVVFIVVWVITSIWFVTIVALQDRIYNFFRLRVTLDKCEFVYMLKRDDTQVLLADRSGVSDFVAKVEGFFTSKGKLSGYRTTVPVVKVDGLRIVEFQHLRYVYEESEQRFVPGAVALGHTYEDIGHESSGLSDSEAKHRINTVGLNSVDVEMPSLPLSIAREFFTLFYIYQIMCYY
;
A
#
# COMPACT_ATOMS: atom_id res chain seq x y z
N MET A 1 23.52 -5.29 14.44
CA MET A 1 23.17 -4.89 13.06
C MET A 1 22.00 -5.67 12.46
N GLN A 2 22.06 -6.98 12.21
CA GLN A 2 20.96 -7.69 11.52
C GLN A 2 19.69 -7.90 12.38
N ILE A 3 19.85 -8.13 13.69
CA ILE A 3 18.73 -8.23 14.64
C ILE A 3 18.07 -6.85 14.84
N GLU A 4 18.84 -5.75 14.80
CA GLU A 4 18.29 -4.39 14.88
C GLU A 4 17.41 -4.05 13.66
N ALA A 5 17.75 -4.57 12.47
CA ALA A 5 16.95 -4.35 11.27
C ALA A 5 15.57 -5.04 11.34
N SER A 6 15.44 -6.15 12.08
CA SER A 6 14.17 -6.86 12.26
C SER A 6 13.34 -6.30 13.42
N GLU A 7 13.96 -5.80 14.49
CA GLU A 7 13.28 -5.28 15.67
C GLU A 7 12.48 -3.98 15.43
N GLY A 8 12.86 -3.18 14.43
CA GLY A 8 12.18 -1.93 14.07
C GLY A 8 10.97 -2.06 13.13
N ILE A 9 10.72 -3.26 12.58
CA ILE A 9 9.70 -3.46 11.53
C ILE A 9 8.44 -4.09 12.10
N LEU A 10 7.33 -3.36 12.03
CA LEU A 10 6.03 -3.90 12.38
C LEU A 10 5.49 -4.74 11.22
N GLN A 11 5.16 -6.00 11.52
CA GLN A 11 4.67 -6.97 10.55
C GLN A 11 3.22 -7.35 10.85
N THR A 12 2.37 -7.42 9.84
CA THR A 12 0.97 -7.86 10.00
C THR A 12 0.59 -8.77 8.85
N GLY A 13 0.14 -9.98 9.17
CA GLY A 13 -0.29 -10.97 8.18
C GLY A 13 -1.71 -10.70 7.68
N PHE A 14 -1.89 -10.85 6.37
CA PHE A 14 -3.17 -10.75 5.70
C PHE A 14 -3.42 -11.98 4.81
N SER A 15 -4.68 -12.35 4.66
CA SER A 15 -5.16 -13.38 3.74
C SER A 15 -6.37 -12.86 2.99
N ASN A 16 -6.53 -13.31 1.74
CA ASN A 16 -7.71 -12.98 0.96
C ASN A 16 -8.94 -13.71 1.54
N SER A 17 -10.05 -12.98 1.61
CA SER A 17 -11.34 -13.54 1.97
C SER A 17 -12.33 -13.30 0.86
N PHE A 18 -13.14 -14.30 0.56
CA PHE A 18 -14.22 -14.18 -0.41
C PHE A 18 -15.16 -13.01 -0.07
N LEU A 19 -15.52 -12.87 1.22
CA LEU A 19 -16.38 -11.78 1.68
C LEU A 19 -15.73 -10.41 1.47
N GLY A 20 -14.44 -10.29 1.79
CA GLY A 20 -13.68 -9.06 1.61
C GLY A 20 -13.61 -8.61 0.15
N THR A 21 -13.28 -9.56 -0.74
CA THR A 21 -13.26 -9.33 -2.19
C THR A 21 -14.64 -8.97 -2.73
N PHE A 22 -15.70 -9.60 -2.22
CA PHE A 22 -17.08 -9.28 -2.60
C PHE A 22 -17.46 -7.84 -2.21
N VAL A 23 -17.21 -7.43 -0.97
CA VAL A 23 -17.51 -6.06 -0.53
C VAL A 23 -16.68 -5.03 -1.30
N PHE A 24 -15.41 -5.31 -1.58
CA PHE A 24 -14.59 -4.47 -2.45
C PHE A 24 -15.21 -4.34 -3.86
N GLY A 25 -15.68 -5.46 -4.43
CA GLY A 25 -16.43 -5.46 -5.69
C GLY A 25 -17.68 -4.58 -5.64
N CYS A 26 -18.46 -4.64 -4.55
CA CYS A 26 -19.62 -3.77 -4.35
C CYS A 26 -19.24 -2.28 -4.32
N VAL A 27 -18.12 -1.91 -3.69
CA VAL A 27 -17.63 -0.52 -3.66
C VAL A 27 -17.27 -0.03 -5.07
N VAL A 28 -16.63 -0.88 -5.88
CA VAL A 28 -16.30 -0.56 -7.27
C VAL A 28 -17.58 -0.39 -8.10
N VAL A 29 -18.53 -1.32 -7.99
CA VAL A 29 -19.82 -1.26 -8.71
C VAL A 29 -20.61 -0.01 -8.30
N ALA A 30 -20.67 0.31 -7.00
CA ALA A 30 -21.34 1.51 -6.50
C ALA A 30 -20.70 2.79 -7.08
N SER A 31 -19.38 2.83 -7.18
CA SER A 31 -18.65 3.97 -7.76
C SER A 31 -18.96 4.16 -9.25
N LEU A 32 -19.05 3.06 -10.01
CA LEU A 32 -19.47 3.09 -11.41
C LEU A 32 -20.94 3.50 -11.56
N ALA A 33 -21.82 2.97 -10.70
CA ALA A 33 -23.24 3.29 -10.70
C ALA A 33 -23.51 4.77 -10.41
N LEU A 34 -22.77 5.39 -9.48
CA LEU A 34 -22.87 6.83 -9.20
C LEU A 34 -22.50 7.69 -10.42
N ASN A 35 -21.44 7.33 -11.15
CA ASN A 35 -21.08 8.03 -12.40
C ASN A 35 -22.15 7.83 -13.49
N ALA A 36 -22.67 6.61 -13.64
CA ALA A 36 -23.75 6.34 -14.59
C ALA A 36 -25.01 7.13 -14.26
N LEU A 37 -25.36 7.24 -12.97
CA LEU A 37 -26.50 7.99 -12.49
C LEU A 37 -26.34 9.50 -12.75
N LEU A 38 -25.14 10.07 -12.55
CA LEU A 38 -24.85 11.45 -12.97
C LEU A 38 -25.03 11.66 -14.47
N ILE A 39 -24.55 10.73 -15.31
CA ILE A 39 -24.70 10.80 -16.77
C ILE A 39 -26.18 10.77 -17.18
N VAL A 40 -27.00 9.93 -16.52
CA VAL A 40 -28.44 9.84 -16.80
C VAL A 40 -29.15 11.14 -16.44
N ILE A 41 -28.85 11.73 -15.27
CA ILE A 41 -29.44 13.02 -14.86
C ILE A 41 -29.09 14.12 -15.87
N ILE A 42 -27.83 14.18 -16.30
CA ILE A 42 -27.39 15.16 -17.30
C ILE A 42 -28.10 14.93 -18.64
N ALA A 43 -28.23 13.67 -19.08
CA ALA A 43 -28.95 13.35 -20.31
C ALA A 43 -30.44 13.74 -20.24
N ASP A 44 -31.06 13.58 -19.07
CA ASP A 44 -32.43 14.03 -18.80
C ASP A 44 -32.56 15.54 -18.83
N TYR A 45 -31.61 16.26 -18.23
CA TYR A 45 -31.54 17.73 -18.30
C TYR A 45 -31.48 18.26 -19.74
N TYR A 46 -30.74 17.58 -20.61
CA TYR A 46 -30.66 17.91 -22.04
C TYR A 46 -31.86 17.41 -22.87
N GLY A 47 -32.91 16.87 -22.25
CA GLY A 47 -34.14 16.47 -22.92
C GLY A 47 -34.01 15.23 -23.81
N ARG A 48 -33.10 14.31 -23.48
CA ARG A 48 -32.94 13.04 -24.23
C ARG A 48 -33.99 11.97 -23.88
N PHE A 49 -34.79 12.17 -22.84
CA PHE A 49 -35.84 11.25 -22.42
C PHE A 49 -37.22 11.89 -22.63
N ASP A 50 -38.16 11.10 -23.16
CA ASP A 50 -39.57 11.48 -23.30
C ASP A 50 -40.45 10.29 -22.83
N PRO A 51 -41.24 10.43 -21.75
CA PRO A 51 -41.35 11.60 -20.86
C PRO A 51 -40.07 11.85 -20.03
N PRO A 52 -39.83 13.10 -19.58
CA PRO A 52 -38.68 13.42 -18.74
C PRO A 52 -38.77 12.69 -17.39
N LEU A 53 -37.62 12.25 -16.88
CA LEU A 53 -37.52 11.53 -15.60
C LEU A 53 -37.74 12.46 -14.41
N PHE A 54 -37.23 13.70 -14.50
CA PHE A 54 -37.43 14.75 -13.50
C PHE A 54 -38.06 15.99 -14.14
N ASP A 55 -38.82 16.75 -13.35
CA ASP A 55 -39.36 18.02 -13.84
C ASP A 55 -38.21 18.98 -14.15
N ALA A 56 -38.15 19.45 -15.39
CA ALA A 56 -37.04 20.26 -15.92
C ALA A 56 -36.97 21.65 -15.30
N SER A 57 -38.05 22.10 -14.66
CA SER A 57 -38.18 23.47 -14.14
C SER A 57 -37.61 23.67 -12.73
N GLU A 58 -37.72 22.68 -11.84
CA GLU A 58 -37.30 22.81 -10.43
C GLU A 58 -36.51 21.59 -9.91
N ASP A 59 -36.92 20.37 -10.24
CA ASP A 59 -36.39 19.17 -9.59
C ASP A 59 -35.03 18.71 -10.13
N ASN A 60 -34.82 18.82 -11.44
CA ASN A 60 -33.62 18.25 -12.09
C ASN A 60 -32.31 18.86 -11.56
N ALA A 61 -32.26 20.18 -11.40
CA ALA A 61 -31.08 20.88 -10.87
C ALA A 61 -30.79 20.53 -9.41
N VAL A 62 -31.83 20.38 -8.57
CA VAL A 62 -31.69 20.00 -7.17
C VAL A 62 -31.17 18.57 -7.04
N VAL A 63 -31.77 17.63 -7.80
CA VAL A 63 -31.35 16.22 -7.81
C VAL A 63 -29.90 16.10 -8.29
N PHE A 64 -29.51 16.86 -9.31
CA PHE A 64 -28.13 16.90 -9.79
C PHE A 64 -27.16 17.34 -8.68
N ILE A 65 -27.41 18.48 -8.02
CA ILE A 65 -26.52 18.99 -6.96
C ILE A 65 -26.39 18.00 -5.81
N VAL A 66 -27.50 17.40 -5.35
CA VAL A 66 -27.49 16.43 -4.25
C VAL A 66 -26.65 15.20 -4.61
N VAL A 67 -26.88 14.62 -5.77
CA VAL A 67 -26.12 13.44 -6.24
C VAL A 67 -24.65 13.79 -6.44
N TRP A 68 -24.37 14.98 -7.00
CA TRP A 68 -23.02 15.46 -7.23
C TRP A 68 -22.22 15.59 -5.93
N VAL A 69 -22.82 16.15 -4.87
CA VAL A 69 -22.18 16.27 -3.55
C VAL A 69 -21.91 14.88 -2.96
N ILE A 70 -22.89 13.98 -3.00
CA ILE A 70 -22.74 12.61 -2.48
C ILE A 70 -21.60 11.89 -3.22
N THR A 71 -21.59 12.00 -4.55
CA THR A 71 -20.58 11.37 -5.41
C THR A 71 -19.19 11.95 -5.16
N SER A 72 -19.09 13.28 -4.98
CA SER A 72 -17.83 13.95 -4.66
C SER A 72 -17.26 13.48 -3.32
N ILE A 73 -18.08 13.45 -2.26
CA ILE A 73 -17.66 12.97 -0.93
C ILE A 73 -17.23 11.50 -1.00
N TRP A 74 -17.96 10.68 -1.75
CA TRP A 74 -17.64 9.27 -1.96
C TRP A 74 -16.26 9.09 -2.61
N PHE A 75 -15.98 9.80 -3.71
CA PHE A 75 -14.70 9.71 -4.41
C PHE A 75 -13.53 10.27 -3.59
N VAL A 76 -13.72 11.39 -2.88
CA VAL A 76 -12.71 11.93 -1.96
C VAL A 76 -12.38 10.90 -0.87
N THR A 77 -13.38 10.20 -0.34
CA THR A 77 -13.17 9.15 0.67
C THR A 77 -12.38 7.98 0.12
N ILE A 78 -12.68 7.51 -1.10
CA ILE A 78 -11.93 6.43 -1.76
C ILE A 78 -10.46 6.83 -1.93
N VAL A 79 -10.18 8.03 -2.43
CA VAL A 79 -8.80 8.49 -2.65
C VAL A 79 -8.06 8.72 -1.34
N ALA A 80 -8.71 9.28 -0.31
CA ALA A 80 -8.10 9.41 1.01
C ALA A 80 -7.72 8.05 1.62
N LEU A 81 -8.43 6.98 1.25
CA LEU A 81 -8.21 5.63 1.75
C LEU A 81 -7.49 4.71 0.75
N GLN A 82 -7.07 5.19 -0.43
CA GLN A 82 -6.57 4.35 -1.52
C GLN A 82 -5.39 3.46 -1.11
N ASP A 83 -4.47 3.99 -0.29
CA ASP A 83 -3.29 3.26 0.17
C ASP A 83 -3.63 2.09 1.11
N ARG A 84 -4.82 2.14 1.74
CA ARG A 84 -5.26 1.16 2.75
C ARG A 84 -6.45 0.33 2.31
N ILE A 85 -7.11 0.69 1.21
CA ILE A 85 -8.39 0.11 0.81
C ILE A 85 -8.28 -1.41 0.62
N TYR A 86 -7.22 -1.88 -0.05
CA TYR A 86 -6.98 -3.31 -0.24
C TYR A 86 -6.73 -4.06 1.07
N ASN A 87 -5.96 -3.46 1.98
CA ASN A 87 -5.69 -4.08 3.28
C ASN A 87 -6.91 -4.04 4.21
N PHE A 88 -7.79 -3.06 4.05
CA PHE A 88 -9.04 -2.95 4.82
C PHE A 88 -10.00 -4.10 4.51
N PHE A 89 -10.07 -4.53 3.25
CA PHE A 89 -10.92 -5.65 2.84
C PHE A 89 -10.28 -7.02 3.04
N ARG A 90 -9.00 -7.11 3.43
CA ARG A 90 -8.34 -8.39 3.73
C ARG A 90 -8.55 -8.80 5.18
N LEU A 91 -8.56 -10.12 5.42
CA LEU A 91 -8.63 -10.64 6.78
C LEU A 91 -7.24 -10.64 7.42
N ARG A 92 -7.16 -10.27 8.69
CA ARG A 92 -5.93 -10.38 9.49
C ARG A 92 -5.74 -11.83 9.91
N VAL A 93 -4.56 -12.37 9.63
CA VAL A 93 -4.18 -13.75 9.96
C VAL A 93 -2.78 -13.76 10.57
N THR A 94 -2.45 -14.81 11.31
CA THR A 94 -1.09 -15.04 11.82
C THR A 94 -0.07 -15.12 10.69
N LEU A 95 1.18 -14.74 10.99
CA LEU A 95 2.27 -14.70 10.02
C LEU A 95 2.60 -16.08 9.43
N ASP A 96 2.29 -17.17 10.15
CA ASP A 96 2.42 -18.56 9.68
C ASP A 96 1.52 -18.91 8.47
N LYS A 97 0.33 -18.31 8.37
CA LYS A 97 -0.66 -18.67 7.34
C LYS A 97 -0.99 -17.54 6.38
N CYS A 98 -0.31 -16.41 6.50
CA CYS A 98 -0.60 -15.25 5.67
C CYS A 98 -0.15 -15.44 4.21
N GLU A 99 -0.93 -14.87 3.29
CA GLU A 99 -0.60 -14.76 1.87
C GLU A 99 0.09 -13.44 1.56
N PHE A 100 -0.18 -12.42 2.36
CA PHE A 100 0.41 -11.10 2.27
C PHE A 100 0.92 -10.65 3.63
N VAL A 101 2.03 -9.92 3.65
CA VAL A 101 2.56 -9.31 4.87
C VAL A 101 2.61 -7.81 4.65
N TYR A 102 1.93 -7.08 5.52
CA TYR A 102 2.12 -5.65 5.65
C TYR A 102 3.34 -5.41 6.51
N MET A 103 4.34 -4.74 5.93
CA MET A 103 5.58 -4.38 6.60
C MET A 103 5.66 -2.87 6.72
N LEU A 104 5.97 -2.43 7.93
CA LEU A 104 6.08 -1.02 8.30
C LEU A 104 7.39 -0.80 9.02
N LYS A 105 8.32 -0.12 8.34
CA LYS A 105 9.56 0.36 8.94
C LYS A 105 9.32 1.79 9.40
N ARG A 106 9.50 2.07 10.69
CA ARG A 106 9.38 3.44 11.21
C ARG A 106 10.56 4.26 10.71
N ASP A 107 10.27 5.48 10.25
CA ASP A 107 11.32 6.45 9.98
C ASP A 107 11.72 7.05 11.32
N ASP A 108 12.92 6.71 11.79
CA ASP A 108 13.57 7.48 12.84
C ASP A 108 13.89 8.83 12.22
N THR A 109 12.98 9.79 12.41
CA THR A 109 13.15 11.18 12.02
C THR A 109 14.26 11.79 12.90
N GLN A 110 15.51 11.48 12.56
CA GLN A 110 16.64 12.23 13.07
C GLN A 110 16.60 13.59 12.38
N VAL A 111 16.09 14.60 13.10
CA VAL A 111 16.15 16.01 12.69
C VAL A 111 17.63 16.40 12.65
N LEU A 112 18.29 16.15 11.50
CA LEU A 112 19.72 16.32 11.32
C LEU A 112 20.16 17.79 11.27
N LEU A 113 19.23 18.73 11.17
CA LEU A 113 19.47 20.16 11.25
C LEU A 113 18.33 20.82 12.03
N ALA A 114 18.44 20.82 13.36
CA ALA A 114 17.70 21.78 14.17
C ALA A 114 18.30 23.17 13.90
N ASP A 115 17.85 23.81 12.83
CA ASP A 115 18.21 25.19 12.55
C ASP A 115 17.73 26.08 13.69
N ARG A 116 18.57 27.00 14.14
CA ARG A 116 18.45 27.71 15.42
C ARG A 116 17.44 28.88 15.36
N SER A 117 16.46 28.81 14.45
CA SER A 117 15.49 29.87 14.21
C SER A 117 14.12 29.50 14.82
N GLY A 118 13.48 30.45 15.52
CA GLY A 118 12.18 30.22 16.16
C GLY A 118 11.02 29.86 15.20
N VAL A 119 11.28 29.87 13.89
CA VAL A 119 10.35 29.43 12.85
C VAL A 119 10.27 27.89 12.80
N SER A 120 11.39 27.18 13.00
CA SER A 120 11.36 25.71 13.05
C SER A 120 10.55 25.19 14.24
N ASP A 121 10.64 25.87 15.39
CA ASP A 121 9.89 25.52 16.59
C ASP A 121 8.38 25.75 16.42
N PHE A 122 7.98 26.80 15.68
CA PHE A 122 6.58 27.05 15.38
C PHE A 122 6.03 26.02 14.38
N VAL A 123 6.78 25.69 13.33
CA VAL A 123 6.40 24.64 12.36
C VAL A 123 6.32 23.29 13.05
N ALA A 124 7.28 22.92 13.91
CA ALA A 124 7.26 21.69 14.69
C ALA A 124 6.07 21.62 15.65
N LYS A 125 5.64 22.75 16.22
CA LYS A 125 4.49 22.83 17.13
C LYS A 125 3.15 22.71 16.40
N VAL A 126 3.03 23.30 15.21
CA VAL A 126 1.86 23.16 14.33
C VAL A 126 1.79 21.75 13.77
N GLU A 127 2.92 21.19 13.33
CA GLU A 127 3.04 19.82 12.87
C GLU A 127 2.73 18.83 13.98
N GLY A 128 3.19 19.06 15.22
CA GLY A 128 2.85 18.24 16.39
C GLY A 128 1.37 18.32 16.80
N PHE A 129 0.67 19.39 16.42
CA PHE A 129 -0.77 19.55 16.68
C PHE A 129 -1.64 18.88 15.60
N PHE A 130 -1.26 18.98 14.31
CA PHE A 130 -1.93 18.30 13.20
C PHE A 130 -1.56 16.81 13.07
N THR A 131 -0.32 16.47 13.44
CA THR A 131 0.18 15.10 13.50
C THR A 131 -0.13 14.56 14.88
N SER A 132 -1.42 14.23 15.08
CA SER A 132 -1.87 13.49 16.27
C SER A 132 -0.89 12.37 16.59
N LYS A 133 -0.41 12.37 17.84
CA LYS A 133 0.27 11.27 18.53
C LYS A 133 -0.12 9.92 17.92
N GLY A 134 0.80 9.30 17.17
CA GLY A 134 0.60 7.95 16.62
C GLY A 134 0.51 7.82 15.10
N LYS A 135 0.71 8.86 14.30
CA LYS A 135 1.06 8.63 12.88
C LYS A 135 2.39 7.87 12.85
N LEU A 136 2.34 6.56 12.62
CA LEU A 136 3.52 5.72 12.40
C LEU A 136 4.23 6.16 11.10
N SER A 137 4.86 7.33 11.08
CA SER A 137 5.61 7.81 9.92
C SER A 137 6.72 6.81 9.61
N GLY A 138 6.81 6.39 8.36
CA GLY A 138 7.62 5.24 7.99
C GLY A 138 7.28 4.71 6.61
N TYR A 139 8.25 4.03 6.00
CA TYR A 139 8.03 3.28 4.79
C TYR A 139 7.12 2.08 5.04
N ARG A 140 6.05 1.97 4.25
CA ARG A 140 5.00 0.96 4.41
C ARG A 140 4.72 0.32 3.06
N THR A 141 4.69 -1.00 3.03
CA THR A 141 4.20 -1.71 1.85
C THR A 141 3.58 -3.05 2.25
N THR A 142 2.63 -3.52 1.44
CA THR A 142 2.11 -4.87 1.58
C THR A 142 2.72 -5.74 0.49
N VAL A 143 3.45 -6.76 0.92
CA VAL A 143 4.22 -7.63 0.02
C VAL A 143 3.61 -9.04 0.01
N PRO A 144 3.58 -9.72 -1.14
CA PRO A 144 3.10 -11.09 -1.23
C PRO A 144 4.11 -12.07 -0.63
N VAL A 145 3.64 -13.15 0.00
CA VAL A 145 4.50 -14.24 0.48
C VAL A 145 4.73 -15.24 -0.63
N VAL A 146 6.00 -15.44 -1.01
CA VAL A 146 6.42 -16.42 -2.00
C VAL A 146 7.00 -17.65 -1.31
N LYS A 147 6.62 -18.85 -1.76
CA LYS A 147 7.18 -20.11 -1.28
C LYS A 147 8.27 -20.58 -2.23
N VAL A 148 9.51 -20.69 -1.76
CA VAL A 148 10.66 -21.17 -2.55
C VAL A 148 11.33 -22.30 -1.79
N ASP A 149 11.41 -23.50 -2.38
CA ASP A 149 12.02 -24.70 -1.78
C ASP A 149 11.54 -24.97 -0.32
N GLY A 150 10.25 -24.74 -0.05
CA GLY A 150 9.62 -24.94 1.26
C GLY A 150 9.73 -23.76 2.22
N LEU A 151 10.57 -22.76 1.93
CA LEU A 151 10.72 -21.55 2.73
C LEU A 151 9.67 -20.50 2.34
N ARG A 152 9.08 -19.83 3.33
CA ARG A 152 8.14 -18.72 3.13
C ARG A 152 8.88 -17.41 3.22
N ILE A 153 8.79 -16.62 2.17
CA ILE A 153 9.70 -15.51 1.94
C ILE A 153 8.91 -14.28 1.50
N VAL A 154 9.32 -13.13 2.01
CA VAL A 154 8.84 -11.82 1.57
C VAL A 154 10.02 -10.91 1.25
N GLU A 155 9.86 -10.04 0.27
CA GLU A 155 10.86 -9.05 -0.08
C GLU A 155 10.39 -7.66 0.34
N PHE A 156 11.20 -6.93 1.09
CA PHE A 156 10.87 -5.61 1.61
C PHE A 156 12.10 -4.71 1.58
N GLN A 157 12.00 -3.56 0.90
CA GLN A 157 13.13 -2.65 0.66
C GLN A 157 14.35 -3.36 0.05
N HIS A 158 14.14 -4.22 -0.95
CA HIS A 158 15.20 -5.02 -1.60
C HIS A 158 15.95 -5.97 -0.65
N LEU A 159 15.36 -6.27 0.51
CA LEU A 159 15.86 -7.26 1.46
C LEU A 159 14.88 -8.42 1.53
N ARG A 160 15.42 -9.63 1.46
CA ARG A 160 14.67 -10.86 1.59
C ARG A 160 14.51 -11.22 3.06
N TYR A 161 13.28 -11.46 3.48
CA TYR A 161 12.96 -11.95 4.82
C TYR A 161 12.40 -13.35 4.71
N VAL A 162 12.91 -14.25 5.56
CA VAL A 162 12.49 -15.65 5.66
C VAL A 162 11.65 -15.81 6.92
N TYR A 163 10.57 -16.57 6.82
CA TYR A 163 9.74 -16.90 7.97
C TYR A 163 10.48 -17.88 8.87
N GLU A 164 10.65 -17.48 10.13
CA GLU A 164 11.31 -18.29 11.15
C GLU A 164 10.27 -18.73 12.20
N GLU A 165 10.13 -20.05 12.37
CA GLU A 165 9.11 -20.61 13.27
C GLU A 165 9.40 -20.31 14.74
N SER A 166 10.67 -20.23 15.11
CA SER A 166 11.10 -19.95 16.49
C SER A 166 10.70 -18.56 16.97
N GLU A 167 10.77 -17.56 16.08
CA GLU A 167 10.44 -16.17 16.39
C GLU A 167 9.02 -15.77 15.95
N GLN A 168 8.30 -16.65 15.24
CA GLN A 168 6.97 -16.40 14.66
C GLN A 168 6.89 -15.11 13.82
N ARG A 169 8.01 -14.73 13.19
CA ARG A 169 8.13 -13.49 12.39
C ARG A 169 9.01 -13.72 11.16
N PHE A 170 8.93 -12.78 10.22
CA PHE A 170 9.85 -12.74 9.09
C PHE A 170 11.13 -12.04 9.53
N VAL A 171 12.27 -12.73 9.41
CA VAL A 171 13.60 -12.21 9.75
C VAL A 171 14.44 -12.07 8.48
N PRO A 172 15.33 -11.05 8.40
CA PRO A 172 16.22 -10.90 7.25
C PRO A 172 17.02 -12.18 7.02
N GLY A 173 16.99 -12.68 5.78
CA GLY A 173 17.80 -13.82 5.38
C GLY A 173 19.28 -13.48 5.50
N ALA A 174 19.99 -14.16 6.39
CA ALA A 174 21.41 -13.98 6.61
C ALA A 174 22.15 -15.28 6.34
N VAL A 175 23.31 -15.16 5.72
CA VAL A 175 24.28 -16.26 5.59
C VAL A 175 25.37 -15.98 6.60
N ALA A 176 25.63 -16.95 7.47
CA ALA A 176 26.75 -16.90 8.40
C ALA A 176 28.04 -16.93 7.59
N LEU A 177 28.69 -15.79 7.46
CA LEU A 177 30.06 -15.70 6.98
C LEU A 177 30.98 -16.00 8.16
N GLY A 178 32.05 -16.76 7.92
CA GLY A 178 33.07 -17.04 8.93
C GLY A 178 33.54 -15.75 9.61
N HIS A 179 33.56 -15.76 10.94
CA HIS A 179 33.95 -14.58 11.73
C HIS A 179 35.47 -14.46 11.87
N THR A 180 36.18 -15.59 11.72
CA THR A 180 37.64 -15.68 11.87
C THR A 180 38.32 -15.84 10.51
N TYR A 181 39.57 -15.37 10.40
CA TYR A 181 40.39 -15.59 9.20
C TYR A 181 40.56 -17.07 8.84
N GLU A 182 40.60 -17.94 9.85
CA GLU A 182 40.66 -19.40 9.66
C GLU A 182 39.38 -19.93 8.99
N ASP A 183 38.21 -19.49 9.44
CA ASP A 183 36.91 -19.86 8.88
C ASP A 183 36.79 -19.44 7.40
N ILE A 184 37.28 -18.24 7.07
CA ILE A 184 37.31 -17.74 5.68
C ILE A 184 38.30 -18.56 4.84
N GLY A 185 39.43 -18.95 5.43
CA GLY A 185 40.42 -19.83 4.80
C GLY A 185 39.86 -21.22 4.50
N HIS A 186 38.96 -21.73 5.35
CA HIS A 186 38.29 -23.01 5.12
C HIS A 186 37.30 -22.99 3.94
N GLU A 187 36.72 -21.84 3.60
CA GLU A 187 35.85 -21.68 2.42
C GLU A 187 36.63 -21.36 1.11
N SER A 188 37.97 -21.46 1.10
CA SER A 188 38.78 -21.04 -0.06
C SER A 188 38.54 -21.85 -1.34
N SER A 189 38.02 -23.08 -1.22
CA SER A 189 37.71 -23.95 -2.36
C SER A 189 36.42 -23.57 -3.09
N GLY A 190 35.71 -22.54 -2.62
CA GLY A 190 34.39 -22.18 -3.11
C GLY A 190 33.27 -23.04 -2.51
N LEU A 191 32.04 -22.70 -2.88
CA LEU A 191 30.83 -23.30 -2.32
C LEU A 191 30.43 -24.55 -3.10
N SER A 192 29.84 -25.52 -2.39
CA SER A 192 29.16 -26.64 -3.03
C SER A 192 27.87 -26.17 -3.73
N ASP A 193 27.41 -26.90 -4.75
CA ASP A 193 26.17 -26.55 -5.49
C ASP A 193 24.94 -26.49 -4.58
N SER A 194 24.86 -27.38 -3.59
CA SER A 194 23.76 -27.42 -2.61
C SER A 194 23.78 -26.21 -1.69
N GLU A 195 24.96 -25.81 -1.22
CA GLU A 195 25.15 -24.64 -0.38
C GLU A 195 24.93 -23.35 -1.15
N ALA A 196 25.46 -23.25 -2.38
CA ALA A 196 25.22 -22.13 -3.26
C ALA A 196 23.71 -21.94 -3.51
N LYS A 197 22.99 -23.03 -3.80
CA LYS A 197 21.53 -23.00 -3.95
C LYS A 197 20.82 -22.57 -2.66
N HIS A 198 21.27 -23.06 -1.50
CA HIS A 198 20.70 -22.65 -0.21
C HIS A 198 20.93 -21.17 0.10
N ARG A 199 22.14 -20.64 -0.14
CA ARG A 199 22.49 -19.23 0.05
C ARG A 199 21.67 -18.34 -0.90
N ILE A 200 21.52 -18.72 -2.18
CA ILE A 200 20.68 -18.01 -3.16
C ILE A 200 19.20 -18.01 -2.73
N ASN A 201 18.69 -19.13 -2.21
CA ASN A 201 17.32 -19.21 -1.72
C ASN A 201 17.08 -18.38 -0.46
N THR A 202 18.11 -18.12 0.34
CA THR A 202 17.99 -17.38 1.60
C THR A 202 18.17 -15.88 1.40
N VAL A 203 19.21 -15.47 0.66
CA VAL A 203 19.59 -14.05 0.50
C VAL A 203 19.01 -13.45 -0.79
N GLY A 204 18.81 -14.27 -1.82
CA GLY A 204 18.42 -13.81 -3.15
C GLY A 204 19.62 -13.61 -4.08
N LEU A 205 19.32 -13.13 -5.29
CA LEU A 205 20.33 -12.79 -6.28
C LEU A 205 20.99 -11.46 -5.91
N ASN A 206 22.25 -11.27 -6.32
CA ASN A 206 22.94 -9.99 -6.18
C ASN A 206 22.52 -9.03 -7.32
N SER A 207 21.24 -8.72 -7.38
CA SER A 207 20.66 -7.75 -8.32
C SER A 207 19.70 -6.84 -7.58
N VAL A 208 19.72 -5.55 -7.94
CA VAL A 208 18.73 -4.58 -7.46
C VAL A 208 17.71 -4.43 -8.56
N ASP A 209 16.61 -5.16 -8.44
CA ASP A 209 15.52 -5.08 -9.40
C ASP A 209 14.67 -3.83 -9.08
N VAL A 210 14.64 -2.91 -10.05
CA VAL A 210 13.82 -1.70 -9.96
C VAL A 210 12.48 -1.99 -10.63
N GLU A 211 11.41 -2.09 -9.83
CA GLU A 211 10.06 -2.28 -10.34
C GLU A 211 9.61 -1.06 -11.15
N MET A 212 9.43 -1.25 -12.46
CA MET A 212 8.80 -0.26 -13.33
C MET A 212 7.29 -0.53 -13.40
N PRO A 213 6.43 0.42 -12.97
CA PRO A 213 5.00 0.25 -13.12
C PRO A 213 4.63 0.19 -14.61
N SER A 214 3.71 -0.71 -14.95
CA SER A 214 3.18 -0.79 -16.31
C SER A 214 2.43 0.48 -16.68
N LEU A 215 2.40 0.84 -17.97
CA LEU A 215 1.68 2.02 -18.45
C LEU A 215 0.21 2.08 -17.96
N PRO A 216 -0.58 0.97 -18.02
CA PRO A 216 -1.96 1.00 -17.52
C PRO A 216 -2.03 1.28 -16.02
N LEU A 217 -1.12 0.73 -15.23
CA LEU A 217 -1.07 0.95 -13.78
C LEU A 217 -0.70 2.41 -13.47
N SER A 218 0.24 2.99 -14.21
CA SER A 218 0.62 4.40 -14.05
C SER A 218 -0.53 5.34 -14.39
N ILE A 219 -1.26 5.09 -15.48
CA ILE A 219 -2.45 5.87 -15.85
C ILE A 219 -3.53 5.75 -14.77
N ALA A 220 -3.78 4.54 -14.26
CA ALA A 220 -4.76 4.34 -13.20
C ALA A 220 -4.39 5.11 -11.92
N ARG A 221 -3.13 5.05 -11.49
CA ARG A 221 -2.62 5.81 -10.34
C ARG A 221 -2.84 7.32 -10.52
N GLU A 222 -2.58 7.83 -11.71
CA GLU A 222 -2.80 9.25 -12.02
C GLU A 222 -4.28 9.62 -11.94
N PHE A 223 -5.17 8.79 -12.49
CA PHE A 223 -6.61 9.02 -12.49
C PHE A 223 -7.23 9.06 -11.08
N PHE A 224 -6.65 8.30 -10.13
CA PHE A 224 -7.05 8.32 -8.72
C PHE A 224 -6.38 9.45 -7.90
N THR A 225 -5.84 10.47 -8.56
CA THR A 225 -5.38 11.69 -7.89
C THR A 225 -6.56 12.63 -7.64
N LEU A 226 -6.57 13.32 -6.49
CA LEU A 226 -7.62 14.28 -6.13
C LEU A 226 -7.85 15.34 -7.23
N PHE A 227 -6.79 15.72 -7.94
CA PHE A 227 -6.85 16.65 -9.06
C PHE A 227 -7.75 16.15 -10.21
N TYR A 228 -7.59 14.90 -10.65
CA TYR A 228 -8.39 14.33 -11.73
C TYR A 228 -9.85 14.10 -11.31
N ILE A 229 -10.07 13.71 -10.06
CA ILE A 229 -11.44 13.61 -9.51
C ILE A 229 -12.12 14.98 -9.54
N TYR A 230 -11.43 16.02 -9.10
CA TYR A 230 -11.93 17.38 -9.16
C TYR A 230 -12.29 17.78 -10.61
N GLN A 231 -11.40 17.49 -11.57
CA GLN A 231 -11.67 17.77 -12.98
C GLN A 231 -12.94 17.05 -13.46
N ILE A 232 -13.06 15.74 -13.23
CA ILE A 232 -14.25 14.98 -13.66
C ILE A 232 -15.51 15.53 -13.01
N MET A 233 -15.47 15.85 -11.72
CA MET A 233 -16.63 16.42 -11.02
C MET A 233 -17.01 17.81 -11.56
N CYS A 234 -16.06 18.63 -12.00
CA CYS A 234 -16.35 19.98 -12.52
C CYS A 234 -16.69 20.04 -14.01
N TYR A 235 -16.26 19.04 -14.80
CA TYR A 235 -16.52 18.96 -16.24
C TYR A 235 -17.80 18.19 -16.59
N TYR A 236 -18.48 17.62 -15.59
CA TYR A 236 -19.86 17.14 -15.73
C TYR A 236 -20.81 18.30 -16.07
#